data_AF-A0A5Q4EMJ7-F1
#
_entry.id   AF-A0A5Q4EMJ7-F1
#
_cell.length_a   1.000
_cell.length_b   1.000
_cell.length_c   1.000
_cell.angle_alpha   90.00
_cell.angle_beta   90.00
_cell.angle_gamma   90.00
#
_symmetry.space_group_name_H-M   'P 1'
#
loop_
_entity.id
_entity.type
_entity.pdbx_description
1 polymer ?
#
loop_
_entity_poly.entity_id
_entity_poly.type
_entity_poly.pdbx_seq_one_letter_code
_entity_poly.pdbx_strand_id
1 'polypeptide(L)'
;MRERRGIDVERTHLRGIATRGVRRAKDPHMDTSEACERRAWRLAALLSGDSVRAERIVAQALDAQPDPTLLPDARLDRLVILRAREILGESRDPRNRRSPRRLPRLPAPGVLLDRLRASHRQARGEVRSRGPVAVEQEDIRLFHGEAARAHEALSSLSEQAREAWILRELDGKDMIEIARAMDCSKTAAARHLEQARDRMTLLLGEDAEDALGALRHGADRLDPGAFIARRAVVKKRGRRLRLIVWLVMVVIAIVMCISVWGRLA
;
A
#
# COMPACT_ATOMS: atom_id res chain seq x y z
N MET A 1 12.18 42.23 50.78
CA MET A 1 10.98 41.37 50.66
C MET A 1 10.62 41.26 49.19
N ARG A 2 10.86 40.11 48.56
CA ARG A 2 10.57 39.84 47.14
C ARG A 2 9.46 38.81 47.06
N GLU A 3 8.31 39.26 46.61
CA GLU A 3 7.08 38.49 46.47
C GLU A 3 7.20 37.56 45.25
N ARG A 4 7.35 36.25 45.50
CA ARG A 4 7.33 35.22 44.46
C ARG A 4 5.87 34.93 44.12
N ARG A 5 5.40 35.44 42.97
CA ARG A 5 4.14 34.99 42.36
C ARG A 5 4.37 33.62 41.74
N GLY A 6 3.83 32.59 42.39
CA GLY A 6 3.69 31.26 41.82
C GLY A 6 2.68 31.30 40.67
N ILE A 7 3.13 30.94 39.48
CA ILE A 7 2.25 30.64 38.36
C ILE A 7 1.87 29.17 38.54
N ASP A 8 0.71 28.95 39.18
CA ASP A 8 0.01 27.68 39.15
C ASP A 8 -0.47 27.48 37.70
N VAL A 9 0.33 26.74 36.93
CA VAL A 9 -0.08 26.27 35.61
C VAL A 9 -1.10 25.17 35.83
N GLU A 10 -2.36 25.55 35.66
CA GLU A 10 -3.54 24.72 35.48
C GLU A 10 -3.22 23.44 34.68
N ARG A 11 -3.01 22.35 35.44
CA ARG A 11 -3.19 20.97 34.97
C ARG A 11 -4.69 20.72 34.80
N THR A 12 -5.30 21.30 33.77
CA THR A 12 -6.74 21.11 33.52
C THR A 12 -6.91 20.45 32.16
N HIS A 13 -7.54 19.27 32.17
CA HIS A 13 -8.14 18.58 31.02
C HIS A 13 -7.28 17.77 30.04
N LEU A 14 -6.38 16.91 30.55
CA LEU A 14 -6.21 15.59 29.94
C LEU A 14 -7.30 14.65 30.48
N ARG A 15 -8.56 14.92 30.12
CA ARG A 15 -9.64 13.95 30.27
C ARG A 15 -9.28 12.76 29.40
N GLY A 16 -8.89 11.68 30.07
CA GLY A 16 -8.71 10.38 29.45
C GLY A 16 -9.92 10.06 28.58
N ILE A 17 -9.70 10.05 27.27
CA ILE A 17 -10.45 9.20 26.37
C ILE A 17 -10.03 7.79 26.80
N ALA A 18 -10.67 7.30 27.87
CA ALA A 18 -10.70 5.91 28.20
C ALA A 18 -11.30 5.25 26.97
N THR A 19 -10.42 4.64 26.18
CA THR A 19 -10.79 3.75 25.09
C THR A 19 -11.65 2.67 25.72
N ARG A 20 -12.97 2.91 25.73
CA ARG A 20 -13.97 1.90 26.05
C ARG A 20 -13.63 0.74 25.15
N GLY A 21 -13.04 -0.29 25.76
CA GLY A 21 -12.85 -1.59 25.14
C GLY A 21 -14.24 -2.14 24.87
N VAL A 22 -14.82 -1.71 23.75
CA VAL A 22 -15.90 -2.41 23.10
C VAL A 22 -15.33 -3.80 22.89
N ARG A 23 -15.75 -4.75 23.73
CA ARG A 23 -15.52 -6.17 23.51
C ARG A 23 -16.23 -6.49 22.22
N ARG A 24 -15.51 -6.28 21.12
CA ARG A 24 -15.91 -6.65 19.77
C ARG A 24 -16.32 -8.11 19.90
N ALA A 25 -17.60 -8.39 19.68
CA ALA A 25 -18.08 -9.76 19.56
C ALA A 25 -17.08 -10.47 18.66
N LYS A 26 -16.59 -11.63 19.12
CA LYS A 26 -15.58 -12.40 18.41
C LYS A 26 -16.22 -12.90 17.12
N ASP A 27 -16.22 -12.04 16.09
CA ASP A 27 -16.69 -12.38 14.76
C ASP A 27 -15.96 -13.68 14.37
N PRO A 28 -16.69 -14.68 13.86
CA PRO A 28 -16.14 -16.00 13.59
C PRO A 28 -14.99 -15.89 12.58
N HIS A 29 -13.78 -15.86 13.12
CA HIS A 29 -12.51 -16.10 12.45
C HIS A 29 -12.35 -15.42 11.08
N MET A 30 -12.50 -14.10 11.02
CA MET A 30 -12.01 -13.37 9.85
C MET A 30 -10.52 -13.68 9.70
N ASP A 31 -10.13 -14.24 8.55
CA ASP A 31 -8.75 -14.62 8.26
C ASP A 31 -7.86 -13.38 8.44
N THR A 32 -6.79 -13.49 9.22
CA THR A 32 -5.86 -12.39 9.44
C THR A 32 -5.29 -11.87 8.12
N SER A 33 -5.14 -12.76 7.12
CA SER A 33 -4.77 -12.38 5.76
C SER A 33 -5.81 -11.48 5.11
N GLU A 34 -7.11 -11.79 5.25
CA GLU A 34 -8.19 -10.98 4.68
C GLU A 34 -8.20 -9.58 5.33
N ALA A 35 -8.03 -9.50 6.65
CA ALA A 35 -7.93 -8.22 7.36
C ALA A 35 -6.79 -7.34 6.82
N CYS A 36 -5.61 -7.93 6.59
CA CYS A 36 -4.47 -7.23 5.98
C CYS A 36 -4.78 -6.77 4.55
N GLU A 37 -5.39 -7.62 3.72
CA GLU A 37 -5.75 -7.27 2.34
C GLU A 37 -6.81 -6.15 2.29
N ARG A 38 -7.81 -6.19 3.18
CA ARG A 38 -8.85 -5.14 3.31
C ARG A 38 -8.24 -3.79 3.69
N ARG A 39 -7.33 -3.77 4.65
CA ARG A 39 -6.62 -2.55 5.06
C ARG A 39 -5.76 -1.99 3.93
N ALA A 40 -4.96 -2.83 3.29
CA ALA A 40 -4.11 -2.41 2.18
C ALA A 40 -4.94 -1.80 1.05
N TRP A 41 -6.10 -2.40 0.77
CA TRP A 41 -7.06 -1.87 -0.19
C TRP A 41 -7.63 -0.51 0.20
N ARG A 42 -8.10 -0.35 1.46
CA ARG A 42 -8.63 0.93 1.95
C ARG A 42 -7.60 2.05 1.81
N LEU A 43 -6.35 1.80 2.22
CA LEU A 43 -5.26 2.76 2.09
C LEU A 43 -4.98 3.12 0.63
N ALA A 44 -4.91 2.13 -0.26
CA ALA A 44 -4.67 2.35 -1.69
C ALA A 44 -5.82 3.12 -2.37
N ALA A 45 -7.07 2.83 -1.99
CA ALA A 45 -8.26 3.54 -2.44
C ALA A 45 -8.25 5.01 -2.02
N LEU A 46 -7.93 5.29 -0.75
CA LEU A 46 -7.81 6.67 -0.26
C LEU A 46 -6.68 7.44 -0.94
N LEU A 47 -5.54 6.79 -1.20
CA LEU A 47 -4.41 7.41 -1.88
C LEU A 47 -4.67 7.73 -3.36
N SER A 48 -5.46 6.91 -4.04
CA SER A 48 -5.66 6.99 -5.50
C SER A 48 -6.99 7.59 -5.94
N GLY A 49 -8.05 7.47 -5.14
CA GLY A 49 -9.42 7.84 -5.51
C GLY A 49 -10.08 6.95 -6.56
N ASP A 50 -9.38 5.93 -7.04
CA ASP A 50 -9.75 5.12 -8.20
C ASP A 50 -9.58 3.63 -7.90
N SER A 51 -10.63 2.85 -8.18
CA SER A 51 -10.66 1.42 -7.85
C SER A 51 -9.60 0.61 -8.62
N VAL A 52 -9.32 0.97 -9.87
CA VAL A 52 -8.39 0.24 -10.75
C VAL A 52 -6.94 0.51 -10.34
N ARG A 53 -6.61 1.75 -9.99
CA ARG A 53 -5.31 2.14 -9.45
C ARG A 53 -5.11 1.52 -8.07
N ALA A 54 -6.13 1.55 -7.21
CA ALA A 54 -6.08 0.87 -5.92
C ALA A 54 -5.76 -0.62 -6.09
N GLU A 55 -6.44 -1.31 -7.01
CA GLU A 55 -6.16 -2.71 -7.35
C GLU A 55 -4.71 -2.94 -7.75
N ARG A 56 -4.19 -2.10 -8.64
CA ARG A 56 -2.81 -2.21 -9.10
C ARG A 56 -1.81 -1.98 -7.97
N ILE A 57 -2.03 -0.98 -7.12
CA ILE A 57 -1.18 -0.66 -5.97
C ILE A 57 -1.12 -1.87 -5.01
N VAL A 58 -2.29 -2.38 -4.62
CA VAL A 58 -2.39 -3.49 -3.66
C VAL A 58 -1.82 -4.76 -4.26
N ALA A 59 -2.11 -5.05 -5.54
CA ALA A 59 -1.55 -6.20 -6.23
C ALA A 59 -0.01 -6.19 -6.18
N GLN A 60 0.61 -5.07 -6.56
CA GLN A 60 2.07 -4.95 -6.55
C GLN A 60 2.67 -4.99 -5.13
N ALA A 61 1.98 -4.42 -4.14
CA ALA A 61 2.44 -4.44 -2.76
C ALA A 61 2.43 -5.87 -2.19
N LEU A 62 1.34 -6.61 -2.41
CA LEU A 62 1.18 -7.98 -1.94
C LEU A 62 1.93 -9.02 -2.78
N ASP A 63 2.32 -8.71 -4.02
CA ASP A 63 3.20 -9.57 -4.82
C ASP A 63 4.67 -9.46 -4.35
N ALA A 64 5.06 -8.29 -3.84
CA ALA A 64 6.36 -8.09 -3.22
C ALA A 64 6.49 -8.83 -1.87
N GLN A 65 5.38 -9.09 -1.18
CA GLN A 65 5.32 -9.91 0.03
C GLN A 65 4.17 -10.93 -0.06
N PRO A 66 4.46 -12.19 -0.44
CA PRO A 66 3.44 -13.22 -0.64
C PRO A 66 2.59 -13.52 0.60
N ASP A 67 3.17 -13.33 1.78
CA ASP A 67 2.53 -13.53 3.07
C ASP A 67 2.52 -12.21 3.88
N PRO A 68 1.46 -11.39 3.75
CA PRO A 68 1.40 -10.08 4.39
C PRO A 68 1.22 -10.18 5.92
N THR A 69 0.76 -11.32 6.45
CA THR A 69 0.53 -11.46 7.91
C THR A 69 1.84 -11.55 8.69
N LEU A 70 2.96 -11.82 8.02
CA LEU A 70 4.29 -11.82 8.62
C LEU A 70 4.91 -10.42 8.74
N LEU A 71 4.29 -9.40 8.14
CA LEU A 71 4.78 -8.03 8.22
C LEU A 71 4.15 -7.29 9.39
N PRO A 72 4.92 -6.45 10.10
CA PRO A 72 4.33 -5.42 10.93
C PRO A 72 3.46 -4.49 10.09
N ASP A 73 2.34 -4.06 10.64
CA ASP A 73 1.37 -3.14 10.05
C ASP A 73 2.00 -1.93 9.34
N ALA A 74 2.93 -1.25 10.01
CA ALA A 74 3.62 -0.10 9.43
C ALA A 74 4.44 -0.44 8.17
N ARG A 75 4.95 -1.68 8.08
CA ARG A 75 5.73 -2.14 6.91
C ARG A 75 4.82 -2.51 5.74
N LEU A 76 3.64 -3.06 6.01
CA LEU A 76 2.63 -3.27 4.97
C LEU A 76 2.18 -1.93 4.38
N ASP A 77 1.84 -0.96 5.24
CA ASP A 77 1.42 0.37 4.78
C ASP A 77 2.53 1.09 4.01
N ARG A 78 3.80 0.92 4.42
CA ARG A 78 4.96 1.40 3.66
C ARG A 78 5.00 0.82 2.25
N LEU A 79 4.77 -0.49 2.09
CA LEU A 79 4.74 -1.11 0.76
C LEU A 79 3.62 -0.52 -0.10
N VAL A 80 2.43 -0.34 0.47
CA VAL A 80 1.29 0.28 -0.22
C VAL A 80 1.61 1.72 -0.64
N ILE A 81 2.18 2.53 0.26
CA ILE A 81 2.59 3.92 -0.02
C ILE A 81 3.64 3.98 -1.13
N LEU A 82 4.68 3.14 -1.06
CA LEU A 82 5.73 3.12 -2.09
C LEU A 82 5.16 2.77 -3.47
N ARG A 83 4.27 1.78 -3.55
CA ARG A 83 3.59 1.42 -4.82
C ARG A 83 2.64 2.50 -5.29
N ALA A 84 1.96 3.18 -4.38
CA ALA A 84 1.10 4.32 -4.70
C ALA A 84 1.93 5.47 -5.30
N ARG A 85 3.06 5.85 -4.69
CA ARG A 85 3.96 6.88 -5.24
C ARG A 85 4.51 6.51 -6.61
N GLU A 86 4.91 5.25 -6.80
CA GLU A 86 5.36 4.77 -8.11
C GLU A 86 4.25 4.94 -9.16
N ILE A 87 3.07 4.36 -8.94
CA ILE A 87 1.95 4.35 -9.90
C ILE A 87 1.37 5.75 -10.15
N LEU A 88 1.18 6.55 -9.10
CA LEU A 88 0.61 7.91 -9.21
C LEU A 88 1.65 8.89 -9.77
N GLY A 89 2.93 8.70 -9.45
CA GLY A 89 4.05 9.48 -9.97
C GLY A 89 4.34 9.21 -11.45
N GLU A 90 4.02 8.01 -11.97
CA GLU A 90 4.12 7.72 -13.41
C GLU A 90 3.34 8.72 -14.27
N SER A 91 2.28 9.31 -13.71
CA SER A 91 1.42 10.27 -14.40
C SER A 91 1.97 11.69 -14.43
N ARG A 92 2.98 12.05 -13.60
CA ARG A 92 3.30 13.46 -13.32
C ARG A 92 4.39 14.10 -14.17
N ASP A 93 5.37 13.37 -14.72
CA ASP A 93 6.25 13.91 -15.77
C ASP A 93 7.18 12.83 -16.36
N PRO A 94 7.04 12.42 -17.64
CA PRO A 94 8.01 11.53 -18.27
C PRO A 94 9.41 12.17 -18.39
N ARG A 95 9.53 13.50 -18.34
CA ARG A 95 10.81 14.22 -18.45
C ARG A 95 11.60 14.22 -17.15
N ASN A 96 10.94 14.06 -16.01
CA ASN A 96 11.60 13.95 -14.70
C ASN A 96 12.02 12.51 -14.36
N ARG A 97 11.72 11.53 -15.23
CA ARG A 97 12.38 10.22 -15.27
C ARG A 97 13.78 10.25 -15.89
N ARG A 98 14.45 11.42 -15.92
CA ARG A 98 15.89 11.44 -16.05
C ARG A 98 16.46 10.88 -14.75
N SER A 99 16.51 9.55 -14.67
CA SER A 99 17.35 8.80 -13.77
C SER A 99 18.65 9.58 -13.59
N PRO A 100 19.14 9.79 -12.36
CA PRO A 100 20.43 10.45 -12.17
C PRO A 100 21.40 9.77 -13.13
N ARG A 101 21.97 10.56 -14.05
CA ARG A 101 22.97 10.10 -15.03
C ARG A 101 24.07 9.42 -14.23
N ARG A 102 23.91 8.13 -13.96
CA ARG A 102 24.99 7.28 -13.50
C ARG A 102 25.94 7.28 -14.67
N LEU A 103 27.06 7.99 -14.51
CA LEU A 103 28.22 7.85 -15.38
C LEU A 103 28.42 6.34 -15.65
N PRO A 104 28.72 5.93 -16.90
CA PRO A 104 28.84 4.53 -17.25
C PRO A 104 29.98 3.91 -16.45
N ARG A 105 29.66 3.33 -15.29
CA ARG A 105 30.53 2.37 -14.65
C ARG A 105 30.52 1.14 -15.55
N LEU A 106 31.69 0.77 -16.05
CA LEU A 106 31.88 -0.49 -16.76
C LEU A 106 31.24 -1.61 -15.93
N PRO A 107 30.34 -2.42 -16.52
CA PRO A 107 29.61 -3.43 -15.77
C PRO A 107 30.57 -4.46 -15.20
N ALA A 108 30.47 -4.73 -13.90
CA ALA A 108 31.10 -5.91 -13.31
C ALA A 108 30.59 -7.16 -14.04
N PRO A 109 31.41 -8.21 -14.23
CA PRO A 109 31.08 -9.38 -15.06
C PRO A 109 29.74 -10.08 -14.73
N GLY A 110 29.20 -9.92 -13.53
CA GLY A 110 27.86 -10.42 -13.16
C GLY A 110 26.67 -9.63 -13.73
N VAL A 111 26.85 -8.36 -14.11
CA VAL A 111 25.78 -7.48 -14.58
C VAL A 111 25.25 -7.90 -15.96
N LEU A 112 26.09 -8.55 -16.78
CA LEU A 112 25.66 -9.10 -18.06
C LEU A 112 24.67 -10.26 -17.86
N LEU A 113 24.93 -11.13 -16.87
CA LEU A 113 24.04 -12.24 -16.53
C LEU A 113 22.73 -11.75 -15.90
N ASP A 114 22.76 -10.70 -15.09
CA ASP A 114 21.55 -10.08 -14.56
C ASP A 114 20.72 -9.37 -15.64
N ARG A 115 21.37 -8.73 -16.63
CA ARG A 115 20.69 -8.21 -17.82
C ARG A 115 20.09 -9.32 -18.68
N LEU A 116 20.81 -10.42 -18.89
CA LEU A 116 20.27 -11.57 -19.61
C LEU A 116 19.08 -12.18 -18.87
N ARG A 117 19.12 -12.30 -17.53
CA ARG A 117 17.97 -12.76 -16.72
C ARG A 117 16.81 -11.77 -16.74
N ALA A 118 17.07 -10.47 -16.69
CA ALA A 118 16.02 -9.44 -16.79
C ALA A 118 15.36 -9.46 -18.17
N SER A 119 16.16 -9.56 -19.24
CA SER A 119 15.68 -9.71 -20.62
C SER A 119 14.89 -10.99 -20.82
N HIS A 120 15.31 -12.10 -20.19
CA HIS A 120 14.57 -13.37 -20.23
C HIS A 120 13.25 -13.32 -19.45
N ARG A 121 13.16 -12.54 -18.36
CA ARG A 121 11.90 -12.24 -17.66
C ARG A 121 11.00 -11.34 -18.49
N GLN A 122 11.57 -10.39 -19.23
CA GLN A 122 10.84 -9.53 -20.18
C GLN A 122 10.27 -10.36 -21.33
N ALA A 123 11.07 -11.23 -21.94
CA ALA A 123 10.67 -12.10 -23.05
C ALA A 123 9.66 -13.20 -22.65
N ARG A 124 9.70 -13.70 -21.41
CA ARG A 124 8.65 -14.60 -20.88
C ARG A 124 7.43 -13.86 -20.34
N GLY A 125 7.57 -12.58 -19.99
CA GLY A 125 6.49 -11.68 -19.56
C GLY A 125 5.71 -11.08 -20.73
N GLU A 126 6.31 -11.03 -21.92
CA GLU A 126 5.63 -10.82 -23.21
C GLU A 126 4.82 -12.05 -23.64
N VAL A 127 4.04 -12.61 -22.72
CA VAL A 127 2.75 -13.18 -23.12
C VAL A 127 2.02 -12.00 -23.73
N ARG A 128 1.99 -11.94 -25.08
CA ARG A 128 1.27 -10.94 -25.89
C ARG A 128 0.25 -10.23 -25.02
N SER A 129 0.66 -9.10 -24.43
CA SER A 129 -0.25 -8.18 -23.79
C SER A 129 -1.06 -7.68 -24.96
N ARG A 130 -2.17 -8.39 -25.22
CA ARG A 130 -3.24 -8.02 -26.13
C ARG A 130 -3.35 -6.51 -25.93
N GLY A 131 -2.87 -5.75 -26.93
CA GLY A 131 -2.62 -4.31 -26.78
C GLY A 131 -3.82 -3.70 -26.07
N PRO A 132 -3.60 -2.83 -25.06
CA PRO A 132 -4.61 -2.48 -24.08
C PRO A 132 -5.91 -2.28 -24.83
N VAL A 133 -6.82 -3.26 -24.70
CA VAL A 133 -8.17 -3.05 -25.17
C VAL A 133 -8.51 -1.77 -24.45
N ALA A 134 -8.80 -0.71 -25.21
CA ALA A 134 -9.35 0.51 -24.66
C ALA A 134 -10.73 0.11 -24.14
N VAL A 135 -10.73 -0.64 -23.04
CA VAL A 135 -11.82 -0.72 -22.12
C VAL A 135 -11.94 0.73 -21.72
N GLU A 136 -12.97 1.39 -22.24
CA GLU A 136 -13.41 2.67 -21.72
C GLU A 136 -13.42 2.48 -20.20
N GLN A 137 -12.37 3.02 -19.56
CA GLN A 137 -12.23 3.00 -18.13
C GLN A 137 -13.27 4.02 -17.69
N GLU A 138 -14.49 3.52 -17.51
CA GLU A 138 -15.49 4.22 -16.74
C GLU A 138 -14.80 4.56 -15.43
N ASP A 139 -14.54 5.85 -15.20
CA ASP A 139 -13.90 6.34 -13.98
C ASP A 139 -14.86 6.02 -12.82
N ILE A 140 -14.72 4.82 -12.25
CA ILE A 140 -15.51 4.38 -11.10
C ILE A 140 -14.99 5.17 -9.91
N ARG A 141 -15.55 6.37 -9.74
CA ARG A 141 -15.34 7.21 -8.56
C ARG A 141 -15.74 6.41 -7.33
N LEU A 142 -14.78 6.19 -6.44
CA LEU A 142 -14.99 5.41 -5.21
C LEU A 142 -15.84 6.13 -4.16
N PHE A 143 -15.87 7.46 -4.24
CA PHE A 143 -16.52 8.32 -3.26
C PHE A 143 -17.58 9.18 -3.95
N HIS A 144 -18.68 9.45 -3.24
CA HIS A 144 -19.80 10.25 -3.71
C HIS A 144 -20.20 11.30 -2.66
N GLY A 145 -20.88 12.36 -3.07
CA GLY A 145 -21.37 13.41 -2.19
C GLY A 145 -20.26 14.08 -1.37
N GLU A 146 -20.50 14.25 -0.07
CA GLU A 146 -19.53 14.85 0.87
C GLU A 146 -18.21 14.07 0.96
N ALA A 147 -18.26 12.74 0.87
CA ALA A 147 -17.05 11.91 0.83
C ALA A 147 -16.20 12.21 -0.42
N ALA A 148 -16.84 12.50 -1.56
CA ALA A 148 -16.13 12.90 -2.77
C ALA A 148 -15.46 14.26 -2.62
N ARG A 149 -16.16 15.24 -2.04
CA ARG A 149 -15.60 16.58 -1.74
C ARG A 149 -14.41 16.49 -0.80
N ALA A 150 -14.51 15.70 0.27
CA ALA A 150 -13.41 15.46 1.20
C ALA A 150 -12.23 14.73 0.54
N HIS A 151 -12.50 13.75 -0.30
CA HIS A 151 -11.46 13.05 -1.07
C HIS A 151 -10.77 13.97 -2.08
N GLU A 152 -11.51 14.86 -2.75
CA GLU A 152 -10.95 15.86 -3.66
C GLU A 152 -10.01 16.80 -2.91
N ALA A 153 -10.43 17.33 -1.74
CA ALA A 153 -9.58 18.14 -0.88
C ALA A 153 -8.30 17.38 -0.48
N LEU A 154 -8.44 16.11 -0.07
CA LEU A 154 -7.33 15.22 0.27
C LEU A 154 -6.37 15.00 -0.92
N SER A 155 -6.92 14.83 -2.13
CA SER A 155 -6.15 14.61 -3.36
C SER A 155 -5.31 15.83 -3.77
N SER A 156 -5.76 17.03 -3.39
CA SER A 156 -5.05 18.29 -3.63
C SER A 156 -3.82 18.51 -2.74
N LEU A 157 -3.68 17.73 -1.67
CA LEU A 157 -2.52 17.78 -0.79
C LEU A 157 -1.26 17.26 -1.50
N SER A 158 -0.09 17.64 -0.98
CA SER A 158 1.16 16.98 -1.38
C SER A 158 1.12 15.49 -1.00
N GLU A 159 1.88 14.66 -1.71
CA GLU A 159 1.84 13.19 -1.51
C GLU A 159 2.15 12.82 -0.06
N GLN A 160 3.20 13.40 0.52
CA GLN A 160 3.59 13.14 1.91
C GLN A 160 2.58 13.68 2.93
N ALA A 161 1.99 14.85 2.69
CA ALA A 161 0.94 15.41 3.56
C ALA A 161 -0.32 14.53 3.53
N ARG A 162 -0.74 14.10 2.34
CA ARG A 162 -1.87 13.17 2.15
C ARG A 162 -1.65 11.85 2.90
N GLU A 163 -0.48 11.24 2.77
CA GLU A 163 -0.14 9.99 3.44
C GLU A 163 -0.19 10.14 4.97
N ALA A 164 0.48 11.18 5.51
CA ALA A 164 0.51 11.43 6.94
C ALA A 164 -0.91 11.64 7.51
N TRP A 165 -1.74 12.39 6.76
CA TRP A 165 -3.11 12.67 7.14
C TRP A 165 -3.98 11.40 7.15
N ILE A 166 -3.94 10.58 6.10
CA ILE A 166 -4.71 9.31 6.03
C ILE A 166 -4.33 8.41 7.21
N LEU A 167 -3.03 8.17 7.42
CA LEU A 167 -2.55 7.27 8.46
C LEU A 167 -2.94 7.77 9.87
N ARG A 168 -2.96 9.08 10.10
CA ARG A 168 -3.35 9.65 11.40
C ARG A 168 -4.86 9.69 11.58
N GLU A 169 -5.56 10.35 10.66
CA GLU A 169 -6.95 10.74 10.84
C GLU A 169 -7.92 9.62 10.46
N LEU A 170 -7.57 8.73 9.54
CA LEU A 170 -8.44 7.61 9.14
C LEU A 170 -8.02 6.28 9.78
N ASP A 171 -6.71 6.04 9.91
CA ASP A 171 -6.21 4.79 10.48
C ASP A 171 -5.87 4.88 11.97
N GLY A 172 -5.88 6.08 12.57
CA GLY A 172 -5.68 6.27 14.02
C GLY A 172 -4.25 5.99 14.50
N LYS A 173 -3.26 5.98 13.60
CA LYS A 173 -1.89 5.58 13.94
C LYS A 173 -1.15 6.59 14.79
N ASP A 174 -0.20 6.08 15.58
CA ASP A 174 0.73 6.93 16.32
C ASP A 174 1.85 7.50 15.41
N MET A 175 2.55 8.53 15.88
CA MET A 175 3.59 9.20 15.07
C MET A 175 4.81 8.33 14.75
N ILE A 176 5.10 7.30 15.56
CA ILE A 176 6.20 6.37 15.30
C ILE A 176 5.81 5.45 14.14
N GLU A 177 4.58 4.94 14.15
CA GLU A 177 4.05 4.10 13.08
C GLU A 177 3.93 4.86 11.77
N ILE A 178 3.47 6.13 11.80
CA ILE A 178 3.42 6.98 10.60
C ILE A 178 4.82 7.20 10.03
N ALA A 179 5.79 7.58 10.87
CA ALA A 179 7.17 7.78 10.45
C ALA A 179 7.77 6.52 9.81
N ARG A 180 7.52 5.34 10.40
CA ARG A 180 7.96 4.05 9.85
C ARG A 180 7.27 3.71 8.53
N ALA A 181 5.97 3.98 8.41
CA ALA A 181 5.21 3.73 7.19
C ALA A 181 5.67 4.63 6.03
N MET A 182 5.96 5.91 6.32
CA MET A 182 6.38 6.89 5.32
C MET A 182 7.89 6.85 5.00
N ASP A 183 8.67 6.07 5.76
CA ASP A 183 10.14 6.03 5.72
C ASP A 183 10.79 7.40 6.00
N CYS A 184 10.32 8.09 7.03
CA CYS A 184 10.81 9.41 7.42
C CYS A 184 11.01 9.53 8.95
N SER A 185 11.51 10.67 9.40
CA SER A 185 11.63 10.95 10.84
C SER A 185 10.29 11.34 11.46
N LYS A 186 10.14 11.12 12.78
CA LYS A 186 8.94 11.55 13.54
C LYS A 186 8.63 13.04 13.35
N THR A 187 9.67 13.89 13.34
CA THR A 187 9.54 15.33 13.14
C THR A 187 9.10 15.68 11.72
N ALA A 188 9.57 14.94 10.71
CA ALA A 188 9.10 15.13 9.33
C ALA A 188 7.63 14.73 9.20
N ALA A 189 7.24 13.57 9.71
CA ALA A 189 5.85 13.11 9.73
C ALA A 189 4.91 14.12 10.42
N ALA A 190 5.32 14.66 11.57
CA ALA A 190 4.54 15.67 12.28
C ALA A 190 4.32 16.95 11.45
N ARG A 191 5.37 17.45 10.78
CA ARG A 191 5.25 18.61 9.89
C ARG A 191 4.32 18.36 8.70
N HIS A 192 4.40 17.17 8.08
CA HIS A 192 3.50 16.82 6.97
C HIS A 192 2.04 16.73 7.43
N LEU A 193 1.80 16.19 8.63
CA LEU A 193 0.46 16.12 9.21
C LEU A 193 -0.10 17.50 9.54
N GLU A 194 0.71 18.39 10.12
CA GLU A 194 0.33 19.78 10.41
C GLU A 194 -0.06 20.52 9.11
N GLN A 195 0.81 20.47 8.09
CA GLN A 195 0.53 21.03 6.77
C GLN A 195 -0.76 20.48 6.15
N ALA A 196 -1.00 19.17 6.31
CA ALA A 196 -2.21 18.54 5.81
C ALA A 196 -3.46 19.06 6.53
N ARG A 197 -3.42 19.17 7.87
CA ARG A 197 -4.55 19.67 8.67
C ARG A 197 -4.89 21.10 8.31
N ASP A 198 -3.89 21.99 8.27
CA ASP A 198 -4.10 23.39 7.90
C ASP A 198 -4.75 23.51 6.52
N ARG A 199 -4.26 22.72 5.56
CA ARG A 199 -4.78 22.72 4.20
C ARG A 199 -6.19 22.12 4.11
N MET A 200 -6.49 21.06 4.85
CA MET A 200 -7.82 20.45 4.89
C MET A 200 -8.85 21.39 5.53
N THR A 201 -8.51 22.05 6.64
CA THR A 201 -9.37 23.07 7.27
C THR A 201 -9.66 24.21 6.31
N LEU A 202 -8.64 24.69 5.59
CA LEU A 202 -8.80 25.75 4.59
C LEU A 202 -9.70 25.34 3.42
N LEU A 203 -9.63 24.09 2.97
CA LEU A 203 -10.39 23.60 1.81
C LEU A 203 -11.84 23.23 2.14
N LEU A 204 -12.09 22.71 3.34
CA LEU A 204 -13.41 22.23 3.75
C LEU A 204 -14.22 23.29 4.50
N GLY A 205 -13.56 24.24 5.17
CA GLY A 205 -14.22 25.30 5.91
C GLY A 205 -14.98 24.78 7.13
N GLU A 206 -16.18 25.29 7.37
CA GLU A 206 -17.03 24.93 8.51
C GLU A 206 -17.54 23.49 8.45
N ASP A 207 -17.72 22.93 7.24
CA ASP A 207 -18.21 21.55 7.03
C ASP A 207 -17.12 20.47 7.20
N ALA A 208 -15.94 20.83 7.74
CA ALA A 208 -14.80 19.93 7.78
C ALA A 208 -15.11 18.64 8.54
N GLU A 209 -15.74 18.71 9.72
CA GLU A 209 -16.00 17.50 10.51
C GLU A 209 -16.97 16.55 9.81
N ASP A 210 -18.05 17.06 9.21
CA ASP A 210 -19.05 16.27 8.51
C ASP A 210 -18.47 15.61 7.26
N ALA A 211 -17.75 16.37 6.43
CA ALA A 211 -17.10 15.86 5.23
C ALA A 211 -16.07 14.77 5.55
N LEU A 212 -15.31 14.92 6.65
CA LEU A 212 -14.37 13.92 7.12
C LEU A 212 -15.06 12.68 7.71
N GLY A 213 -16.18 12.86 8.41
CA GLY A 213 -17.04 11.76 8.87
C GLY A 213 -17.59 10.95 7.69
N ALA A 214 -18.09 11.63 6.66
CA ALA A 214 -18.56 11.02 5.42
C ALA A 214 -17.44 10.26 4.69
N LEU A 215 -16.23 10.84 4.61
CA LEU A 215 -15.08 10.17 4.01
C LEU A 215 -14.68 8.90 4.78
N ARG A 216 -14.63 8.96 6.11
CA ARG A 216 -14.29 7.80 6.95
C ARG A 216 -15.34 6.69 6.76
N HIS A 217 -16.62 7.04 6.80
CA HIS A 217 -17.72 6.10 6.57
C HIS A 217 -17.67 5.50 5.16
N GLY A 218 -17.41 6.33 4.14
CA GLY A 218 -17.23 5.88 2.77
C GLY A 218 -16.06 4.90 2.64
N ALA A 219 -14.93 5.21 3.27
CA ALA A 219 -13.73 4.36 3.27
C ALA A 219 -13.96 3.00 3.95
N ASP A 220 -14.72 2.98 5.06
CA ASP A 220 -15.05 1.76 5.78
C ASP A 220 -16.05 0.86 5.04
N ARG A 221 -16.85 1.45 4.13
CA ARG A 221 -17.80 0.73 3.26
C ARG A 221 -17.19 0.22 1.96
N LEU A 222 -15.94 0.57 1.65
CA LEU A 222 -15.26 0.03 0.47
C LEU A 222 -15.16 -1.49 0.59
N ASP A 223 -15.77 -2.22 -0.34
CA ASP A 223 -15.69 -3.67 -0.37
C ASP A 223 -14.60 -4.16 -1.35
N PRO A 224 -13.46 -4.65 -0.83
CA PRO A 224 -12.44 -5.31 -1.65
C PRO A 224 -12.80 -6.77 -2.00
N GLY A 225 -13.98 -7.28 -1.63
CA GLY A 225 -14.35 -8.68 -1.81
C GLY A 225 -14.11 -9.21 -3.22
N ALA A 226 -14.47 -8.42 -4.24
CA ALA A 226 -14.23 -8.78 -5.65
C ALA A 226 -12.73 -8.90 -5.98
N PHE A 227 -11.90 -8.00 -5.48
CA PHE A 227 -10.44 -8.05 -5.64
C PHE A 227 -9.82 -9.26 -4.92
N ILE A 228 -10.19 -9.46 -3.65
CA ILE A 228 -9.68 -10.56 -2.82
C ILE A 228 -10.05 -11.91 -3.47
N ALA A 229 -11.28 -12.05 -3.97
CA ALA A 229 -11.73 -13.25 -4.68
C ALA A 229 -10.90 -13.50 -5.95
N ARG A 230 -10.67 -12.47 -6.79
CA ARG A 230 -9.82 -12.58 -7.99
C ARG A 230 -8.39 -13.00 -7.63
N ARG A 231 -7.79 -12.35 -6.63
CA ARG A 231 -6.42 -12.64 -6.16
C ARG A 231 -6.30 -14.06 -5.62
N ALA A 232 -7.30 -14.55 -4.87
CA ALA A 232 -7.32 -15.91 -4.36
C ALA A 232 -7.28 -16.95 -5.49
N VAL A 233 -8.00 -16.71 -6.60
CA VAL A 233 -7.95 -17.56 -7.80
C VAL A 233 -6.57 -17.55 -8.43
N VAL A 234 -5.93 -16.38 -8.58
CA VAL A 234 -4.57 -16.25 -9.13
C VAL A 234 -3.54 -16.97 -8.24
N LYS A 235 -3.61 -16.76 -6.91
CA LYS A 235 -2.76 -17.47 -5.93
C LYS A 235 -2.90 -18.99 -6.05
N LYS A 236 -4.13 -19.51 -6.16
CA LYS A 236 -4.40 -20.95 -6.36
C LYS A 236 -3.79 -21.48 -7.66
N ARG A 237 -3.92 -20.75 -8.78
CA ARG A 237 -3.31 -21.14 -10.07
C ARG A 237 -1.78 -21.15 -10.00
N GLY A 238 -1.16 -20.12 -9.40
CA GLY A 238 0.30 -20.05 -9.24
C GLY A 238 0.87 -21.14 -8.32
N ARG A 239 0.13 -21.58 -7.29
CA ARG A 239 0.52 -22.74 -6.46
C ARG A 239 0.46 -24.03 -7.27
N ARG A 240 -0.61 -24.26 -8.04
CA ARG A 240 -0.75 -25.45 -8.90
C ARG A 240 0.38 -25.53 -9.92
N LEU A 241 0.71 -24.43 -10.60
CA LEU A 241 1.80 -24.42 -11.59
C LEU A 241 3.15 -24.74 -10.94
N ARG A 242 3.44 -24.18 -9.75
CA ARG A 242 4.67 -24.50 -9.00
C ARG A 242 4.75 -25.97 -8.59
N LEU A 243 3.64 -26.56 -8.16
CA LEU A 243 3.58 -27.99 -7.84
C LEU A 243 3.84 -28.86 -9.08
N ILE A 244 3.25 -28.51 -10.23
CA ILE A 244 3.49 -29.21 -11.50
C ILE A 244 4.97 -29.14 -11.89
N VAL A 245 5.56 -27.93 -11.87
CA VAL A 245 6.97 -27.73 -12.20
C VAL A 245 7.88 -28.52 -11.24
N TRP A 246 7.58 -28.49 -9.94
CA TRP A 246 8.33 -29.24 -8.95
C TRP A 246 8.23 -30.76 -9.19
N LEU A 247 7.03 -31.27 -9.47
CA LEU A 247 6.81 -32.68 -9.76
C LEU A 247 7.58 -33.13 -11.02
N VAL A 248 7.57 -32.31 -12.09
CA VAL A 248 8.37 -32.57 -13.30
C VAL A 248 9.86 -32.64 -12.98
N MET A 249 10.38 -31.71 -12.16
CA MET A 249 11.79 -31.73 -11.74
C MET A 249 12.15 -32.98 -10.94
N VAL A 250 11.26 -33.44 -10.05
CA VAL A 250 11.46 -34.68 -9.27
C VAL A 250 11.49 -35.90 -10.19
N VAL A 251 10.57 -36.00 -11.15
CA VAL A 251 10.55 -37.10 -12.12
C VAL A 251 11.84 -37.14 -12.95
N ILE A 252 12.31 -35.99 -13.43
CA ILE A 252 13.58 -35.89 -14.17
C ILE A 252 14.75 -36.37 -13.31
N ALA A 253 14.82 -35.97 -12.04
CA ALA A 253 15.88 -36.40 -11.12
C ALA A 253 15.86 -37.92 -10.91
N ILE A 254 14.68 -38.52 -10.73
CA ILE A 254 14.53 -39.98 -10.59
C ILE A 254 15.03 -40.71 -11.85
N VAL A 255 14.64 -40.25 -13.04
CA VAL A 255 15.08 -40.85 -14.32
C VAL A 255 16.61 -40.75 -14.47
N MET A 256 17.21 -39.61 -14.10
CA MET A 256 18.66 -39.46 -14.10
C MET A 256 19.34 -40.43 -13.13
N CYS A 257 18.83 -40.58 -11.90
CA CYS A 257 19.37 -41.52 -10.91
C CYS A 257 19.33 -42.98 -11.42
N ILE A 258 18.21 -43.40 -12.00
CA ILE A 258 18.07 -44.74 -12.58
C ILE A 258 19.07 -44.95 -13.74
N SER A 259 19.24 -43.92 -14.59
CA SER A 259 20.14 -43.99 -15.74
C SER A 259 21.61 -44.07 -15.34
N VAL A 260 22.00 -43.39 -14.26
CA VAL A 260 23.37 -43.46 -13.71
C VAL A 260 23.62 -44.81 -13.05
N TRP A 261 22.66 -45.30 -12.26
CA TRP A 261 22.76 -46.60 -11.62
C TRP A 261 22.91 -47.73 -12.65
N GLY A 262 22.10 -47.70 -13.71
CA GLY A 262 22.15 -48.72 -14.77
C GLY A 262 23.43 -48.72 -15.62
N ARG A 263 24.27 -47.67 -15.53
CA ARG A 263 25.60 -47.66 -16.18
C ARG A 263 26.72 -48.17 -15.28
N LEU A 264 26.49 -48.21 -13.97
CA LEU A 264 27.46 -48.66 -12.98
C LEU A 264 27.32 -50.15 -12.65
N ALA A 265 26.14 -50.73 -12.88
CA ALA A 265 25.86 -52.15 -12.79
C ALA A 265 26.27 -52.86 -14.08
#